data_AF-A0A2Y9G4J5-F1
#
_entry.id   AF-A0A2Y9G4J5-F1
#
_cell.length_a   1.000
_cell.length_b   1.000
_cell.length_c   1.000
_cell.angle_alpha   90.00
_cell.angle_beta   90.00
_cell.angle_gamma   90.00
#
_symmetry.space_group_name_H-M   'P 1'
#
loop_
_entity.id
_entity.type
_entity.pdbx_description
1 polymer ?
#
loop_
_entity_poly.entity_id
_entity_poly.type
_entity_poly.pdbx_seq_one_letter_code
_entity_poly.pdbx_strand_id
1 'polypeptide(L)'
;MDRTAEFRRWKAQCLSKADLSRKGSVDEDVVELVQLLNGREPYFTTSSCAGRIILLDGDINGFEVQKQNRCWLLVTHKPCVKDDVIAALKKANGDAILKFEPLILHVQCRQLQDAQILHSLAIDSGFRNSGITVGKRGKTMLAIRSTHGLEVPLSRKGKLMVTEEYIEFLLKIANQKMEENKKRIERLYNCLQHALEKENITNSRPKEKIKDKNKSSYTRKKKRNPEEAHSKCFTEENVKERENDDDLGISVTIFPEDY
;
A
#
# COMPACT_ATOMS: atom_id res chain seq x y z
N MET A 1 4.50 -25.01 20.43
CA MET A 1 3.34 -25.13 19.51
C MET A 1 3.85 -25.12 18.08
N ASP A 2 3.36 -26.02 17.23
CA ASP A 2 3.71 -26.03 15.80
C ASP A 2 3.05 -24.83 15.10
N ARG A 3 3.88 -23.85 14.72
CA ARG A 3 3.44 -22.62 14.03
C ARG A 3 2.81 -22.93 12.66
N THR A 4 3.17 -24.05 12.04
CA THR A 4 2.64 -24.47 10.74
C THR A 4 1.21 -24.95 10.87
N ALA A 5 0.93 -25.85 11.82
CA ALA A 5 -0.44 -26.29 12.11
C ALA A 5 -1.35 -25.12 12.54
N GLU A 6 -0.82 -24.17 13.33
CA GLU A 6 -1.56 -22.98 13.73
C GLU A 6 -1.91 -22.09 12.53
N PHE A 7 -0.95 -21.85 11.63
CA PHE A 7 -1.19 -21.10 10.39
C PHE A 7 -2.23 -21.75 9.49
N ARG A 8 -2.15 -23.07 9.27
CA ARG A 8 -3.14 -23.81 8.48
C ARG A 8 -4.55 -23.69 9.06
N ARG A 9 -4.67 -23.73 10.39
CA ARG A 9 -5.95 -23.51 11.08
C ARG A 9 -6.48 -22.10 10.84
N TRP A 10 -5.65 -21.06 10.98
CA TRP A 10 -6.05 -19.68 10.68
C TRP A 10 -6.48 -19.49 9.24
N LYS A 11 -5.74 -20.08 8.29
CA LYS A 11 -6.07 -20.06 6.88
C LYS A 11 -7.44 -20.69 6.60
N ALA A 12 -7.66 -21.91 7.08
CA ALA A 12 -8.94 -22.60 6.91
C ALA A 12 -10.11 -21.82 7.54
N GLN A 13 -9.90 -21.25 8.73
CA GLN A 13 -10.90 -20.41 9.39
C GLN A 13 -11.17 -19.10 8.65
N CYS A 14 -10.17 -18.49 8.03
CA CYS A 14 -10.34 -17.24 7.29
C CYS A 14 -11.09 -17.47 5.98
N LEU A 15 -10.68 -18.51 5.22
CA LEU A 15 -11.25 -18.81 3.90
C LEU A 15 -12.66 -19.42 3.93
N SER A 16 -13.12 -19.89 5.11
CA SER A 16 -14.49 -20.39 5.29
C SER A 16 -15.49 -19.30 5.66
N LYS A 17 -15.05 -18.08 5.94
CA LYS A 17 -15.94 -16.97 6.28
C LYS A 17 -16.63 -16.41 5.04
N ALA A 18 -17.86 -15.95 5.23
CA ALA A 18 -18.55 -15.13 4.24
C ALA A 18 -17.83 -13.78 4.06
N ASP A 19 -17.99 -13.20 2.86
CA ASP A 19 -17.49 -11.88 2.55
C ASP A 19 -18.25 -10.81 3.35
N LEU A 20 -17.51 -9.98 4.10
CA LEU A 20 -18.07 -8.92 4.95
C LEU A 20 -18.01 -7.53 4.32
N SER A 21 -17.58 -7.43 3.06
CA SER A 21 -17.63 -6.18 2.30
C SER A 21 -19.07 -5.76 2.06
N ARG A 22 -19.30 -4.46 1.82
CA ARG A 22 -20.64 -3.96 1.44
C ARG A 22 -21.14 -4.55 0.12
N LYS A 23 -20.21 -4.98 -0.75
CA LYS A 23 -20.51 -5.65 -2.02
C LYS A 23 -20.95 -7.11 -1.80
N GLY A 24 -20.45 -7.75 -0.74
CA GLY A 24 -20.69 -9.17 -0.44
C GLY A 24 -19.92 -10.13 -1.33
N SER A 25 -18.95 -9.62 -2.12
CA SER A 25 -18.08 -10.42 -2.98
C SER A 25 -16.74 -9.74 -3.24
N VAL A 26 -15.75 -10.55 -3.59
CA VAL A 26 -14.43 -10.08 -4.04
C VAL A 26 -14.58 -9.36 -5.38
N ASP A 27 -13.84 -8.26 -5.55
CA ASP A 27 -13.82 -7.52 -6.81
C ASP A 27 -13.25 -8.34 -7.97
N GLU A 28 -13.88 -8.22 -9.14
CA GLU A 28 -13.54 -8.97 -10.34
C GLU A 28 -12.09 -8.71 -10.77
N ASP A 29 -11.62 -7.47 -10.66
CA ASP A 29 -10.27 -7.08 -11.07
C ASP A 29 -9.15 -7.63 -10.15
N VAL A 30 -9.49 -8.17 -8.96
CA VAL A 30 -8.49 -8.74 -8.03
C VAL A 30 -8.75 -10.22 -7.71
N VAL A 31 -9.83 -10.81 -8.24
CA VAL A 31 -10.24 -12.18 -7.88
C VAL A 31 -9.16 -13.21 -8.20
N GLU A 32 -8.50 -13.12 -9.35
CA GLU A 32 -7.44 -14.05 -9.75
C GLU A 32 -6.22 -13.93 -8.84
N LEU A 33 -5.83 -12.71 -8.47
CA LEU A 33 -4.72 -12.48 -7.53
C LEU A 33 -5.04 -13.05 -6.14
N VAL A 34 -6.26 -12.85 -5.67
CA VAL A 34 -6.73 -13.40 -4.38
C VAL A 34 -6.72 -14.92 -4.40
N GLN A 35 -7.24 -15.53 -5.47
CA GLN A 35 -7.23 -16.99 -5.65
C GLN A 35 -5.81 -17.55 -5.73
N LEU A 36 -4.93 -16.90 -6.50
CA LEU A 36 -3.52 -17.30 -6.64
C LEU A 36 -2.81 -17.30 -5.28
N LEU A 37 -2.97 -16.24 -4.48
CA LEU A 37 -2.40 -16.17 -3.13
C LEU A 37 -3.00 -17.23 -2.20
N ASN A 38 -4.32 -17.36 -2.17
CA ASN A 38 -5.01 -18.33 -1.32
C ASN A 38 -4.69 -19.78 -1.69
N GLY A 39 -4.30 -20.06 -2.93
CA GLY A 39 -3.84 -21.37 -3.38
C GLY A 39 -2.45 -21.77 -2.84
N ARG A 40 -1.67 -20.85 -2.26
CA ARG A 40 -0.29 -21.14 -1.81
C ARG A 40 -0.23 -21.41 -0.32
N GLU A 41 0.50 -22.45 0.08
CA GLU A 41 0.65 -22.81 1.50
C GLU A 41 1.09 -21.64 2.41
N PRO A 42 2.05 -20.78 2.04
CA PRO A 42 2.52 -19.71 2.93
C PRO A 42 1.62 -18.47 3.04
N TYR A 43 0.52 -18.38 2.28
CA TYR A 43 -0.30 -17.15 2.21
C TYR A 43 -1.79 -17.42 2.38
N PHE A 44 -2.49 -16.44 2.95
CA PHE A 44 -3.93 -16.26 2.74
C PHE A 44 -4.32 -14.79 2.86
N THR A 45 -5.31 -14.39 2.09
CA THR A 45 -5.89 -13.05 2.10
C THR A 45 -6.90 -12.90 3.24
N THR A 46 -6.90 -11.74 3.91
CA THR A 46 -7.87 -11.42 4.97
C THR A 46 -8.88 -10.36 4.56
N SER A 47 -8.52 -9.51 3.60
CA SER A 47 -9.40 -8.53 2.96
C SER A 47 -8.76 -8.01 1.67
N SER A 48 -9.59 -7.62 0.72
CA SER A 48 -9.19 -7.01 -0.56
C SER A 48 -10.19 -5.94 -1.00
N CYS A 49 -9.71 -4.96 -1.76
CA CYS A 49 -10.49 -3.97 -2.50
C CYS A 49 -9.69 -3.64 -3.75
N ALA A 50 -10.22 -3.89 -4.95
CA ALA A 50 -9.47 -3.68 -6.20
C ALA A 50 -9.17 -2.21 -6.47
N GLY A 51 -9.98 -1.30 -5.93
CA GLY A 51 -9.89 0.13 -6.13
C GLY A 51 -11.29 0.69 -6.35
N ARG A 52 -11.52 1.93 -5.92
CA ARG A 52 -12.88 2.50 -5.94
C ARG A 52 -12.87 4.01 -6.08
N ILE A 53 -13.89 4.52 -6.76
CA ILE A 53 -14.29 5.92 -6.74
C ILE A 53 -15.49 6.03 -5.81
N ILE A 54 -15.43 6.98 -4.89
CA ILE A 54 -16.40 7.17 -3.82
C ILE A 54 -16.78 8.64 -3.77
N LEU A 55 -18.06 8.93 -3.60
CA LEU A 55 -18.52 10.22 -3.13
C LEU A 55 -19.05 10.05 -1.70
N LEU A 56 -18.40 10.73 -0.76
CA LEU A 56 -18.75 10.71 0.66
C LEU A 56 -19.49 12.01 1.00
N ASP A 57 -20.54 11.94 1.82
CA ASP A 57 -21.10 13.12 2.48
C ASP A 57 -20.49 13.24 3.88
N GLY A 58 -19.76 14.33 4.12
CA GLY A 58 -19.14 14.65 5.40
C GLY A 58 -20.06 15.45 6.32
N ASP A 59 -19.80 15.38 7.62
CA ASP A 59 -20.54 16.17 8.62
C ASP A 59 -20.28 17.68 8.45
N ILE A 60 -21.30 18.49 8.70
CA ILE A 60 -21.31 19.95 8.54
C ILE A 60 -20.41 20.65 9.59
N ASN A 61 -20.10 19.96 10.69
CA ASN A 61 -19.60 20.56 11.93
C ASN A 61 -18.22 20.10 12.42
N GLY A 62 -17.42 19.36 11.64
CA GLY A 62 -16.11 18.93 12.15
C GLY A 62 -15.09 18.45 11.12
N PHE A 63 -13.82 18.75 11.39
CA PHE A 63 -12.65 18.16 10.73
C PHE A 63 -12.24 16.81 11.34
N GLU A 64 -13.01 16.30 12.31
CA GLU A 64 -12.71 15.05 12.98
C GLU A 64 -12.85 13.85 12.03
N VAL A 65 -11.89 12.94 12.10
CA VAL A 65 -11.89 11.73 11.30
C VAL A 65 -12.95 10.75 11.82
N GLN A 66 -14.18 10.87 11.30
CA GLN A 66 -15.23 9.89 11.57
C GLN A 66 -14.91 8.58 10.82
N LYS A 67 -14.64 7.51 11.58
CA LYS A 67 -14.41 6.16 11.05
C LYS A 67 -15.69 5.35 10.87
N GLN A 68 -16.78 5.74 11.54
CA GLN A 68 -18.07 5.06 11.53
C GLN A 68 -19.16 5.98 10.96
N ASN A 69 -20.22 5.39 10.41
CA ASN A 69 -21.40 6.09 9.87
C ASN A 69 -21.16 7.07 8.71
N ARG A 70 -20.13 6.86 7.88
CA ARG A 70 -19.94 7.66 6.66
C ARG A 70 -21.10 7.42 5.68
N CYS A 71 -21.77 8.50 5.31
CA CYS A 71 -22.80 8.49 4.28
C CYS A 71 -22.11 8.37 2.91
N TRP A 72 -22.33 7.25 2.22
CA TRP A 72 -21.80 7.01 0.89
C TRP A 72 -22.87 7.41 -0.11
N LEU A 73 -22.65 8.51 -0.82
CA LEU A 73 -23.57 8.98 -1.86
C LEU A 73 -23.40 8.18 -3.15
N LEU A 74 -22.17 7.73 -3.43
CA LEU A 74 -21.81 6.92 -4.59
C LEU A 74 -20.61 6.03 -4.25
N VAL A 75 -20.63 4.78 -4.72
CA VAL A 75 -19.43 3.93 -4.81
C VAL A 75 -19.44 3.11 -6.08
N THR A 76 -18.30 3.11 -6.77
CA THR A 76 -18.06 2.25 -7.93
C THR A 76 -16.64 1.69 -7.89
N HIS A 77 -16.51 0.43 -8.32
CA HIS A 77 -15.24 -0.25 -8.55
C HIS A 77 -14.87 -0.25 -10.06
N LYS A 78 -15.55 0.59 -10.84
CA LYS A 78 -15.38 0.76 -12.30
C LYS A 78 -15.17 2.24 -12.63
N PRO A 79 -14.74 2.59 -13.86
CA PRO A 79 -14.74 3.96 -14.31
C PRO A 79 -16.10 4.63 -14.06
N CYS A 80 -16.06 5.84 -13.51
CA CYS A 80 -17.22 6.59 -13.10
C CYS A 80 -17.64 7.58 -14.19
N VAL A 81 -18.95 7.71 -14.43
CA VAL A 81 -19.52 8.65 -15.40
C VAL A 81 -20.05 9.89 -14.68
N LYS A 82 -20.09 11.02 -15.41
CA LYS A 82 -20.50 12.31 -14.86
C LYS A 82 -21.89 12.27 -14.22
N ASP A 83 -22.85 11.68 -14.92
CA ASP A 83 -24.26 11.74 -14.54
C ASP A 83 -24.51 11.09 -13.17
N ASP A 84 -23.81 9.98 -12.88
CA ASP A 84 -23.88 9.31 -11.57
C ASP A 84 -23.39 10.23 -10.44
N VAL A 85 -22.31 10.97 -10.68
CA VAL A 85 -21.73 11.89 -9.69
C VAL A 85 -22.63 13.08 -9.46
N ILE A 86 -23.19 13.67 -10.52
CA ILE A 86 -24.14 14.79 -10.41
C ILE A 86 -25.41 14.34 -9.68
N ALA A 87 -25.94 13.15 -10.00
CA ALA A 87 -27.10 12.59 -9.32
C ALA A 87 -26.83 12.32 -7.83
N ALA A 88 -25.62 11.88 -7.49
CA ALA A 88 -25.21 11.66 -6.10
C ALA A 88 -24.99 12.98 -5.34
N LEU A 89 -24.38 13.99 -5.97
CA LEU A 89 -24.16 15.33 -5.38
C LEU A 89 -25.46 16.05 -5.05
N LYS A 90 -26.53 15.85 -5.83
CA LYS A 90 -27.86 16.41 -5.51
C LYS A 90 -28.43 15.93 -4.18
N LYS A 91 -27.91 14.83 -3.62
CA LYS A 91 -28.32 14.27 -2.33
C LYS A 91 -27.41 14.71 -1.18
N ALA A 92 -26.33 15.43 -1.48
CA ALA A 92 -25.36 15.86 -0.48
C ALA A 92 -25.93 16.99 0.38
N ASN A 93 -25.88 16.83 1.69
CA ASN A 93 -26.32 17.84 2.65
C ASN A 93 -25.16 18.49 3.41
N GLY A 94 -23.96 17.89 3.35
CA GLY A 94 -22.77 18.37 4.04
C GLY A 94 -21.58 18.61 3.12
N ASP A 95 -20.40 18.23 3.59
CA ASP A 95 -19.14 18.43 2.90
C ASP A 95 -18.83 17.21 2.03
N ALA A 96 -19.26 17.26 0.77
CA ALA A 96 -19.10 16.15 -0.15
C ALA A 96 -17.66 16.04 -0.63
N ILE A 97 -17.07 14.85 -0.52
CA ILE A 97 -15.69 14.58 -0.92
C ILE A 97 -15.67 13.49 -1.98
N LEU A 98 -15.12 13.82 -3.16
CA LEU A 98 -14.82 12.84 -4.19
C LEU A 98 -13.46 12.21 -3.90
N LYS A 99 -13.43 10.88 -3.85
CA LYS A 99 -12.23 10.12 -3.52
C LYS A 99 -11.99 9.00 -4.52
N PHE A 100 -10.74 8.83 -4.92
CA PHE A 100 -10.23 7.60 -5.51
C PHE A 100 -9.29 6.91 -4.52
N GLU A 101 -9.59 5.65 -4.19
CA GLU A 101 -8.73 4.78 -3.39
C GLU A 101 -8.23 3.62 -4.27
N PRO A 102 -6.91 3.35 -4.32
CA PRO A 102 -6.33 2.29 -5.13
C PRO A 102 -6.52 0.91 -4.47
N LEU A 103 -5.94 -0.14 -5.06
CA LEU A 103 -5.88 -1.47 -4.47
C LEU A 103 -5.41 -1.40 -3.00
N ILE A 104 -6.15 -2.08 -2.13
CA ILE A 104 -5.71 -2.44 -0.79
C ILE A 104 -5.89 -3.95 -0.63
N LEU A 105 -4.83 -4.64 -0.27
CA LEU A 105 -4.84 -6.09 -0.06
C LEU A 105 -4.10 -6.45 1.22
N HIS A 106 -4.74 -7.20 2.09
CA HIS A 106 -4.11 -7.72 3.31
C HIS A 106 -3.87 -9.23 3.16
N VAL A 107 -2.61 -9.64 3.29
CA VAL A 107 -2.17 -11.03 3.14
C VAL A 107 -1.43 -11.49 4.39
N GLN A 108 -1.97 -12.48 5.08
CA GLN A 108 -1.31 -13.08 6.21
C GLN A 108 -0.32 -14.12 5.70
N CYS A 109 0.92 -13.99 6.13
CA CYS A 109 2.04 -14.82 5.71
C CYS A 109 2.41 -15.78 6.83
N ARG A 110 2.85 -16.99 6.46
CA ARG A 110 3.26 -18.02 7.41
C ARG A 110 4.50 -17.59 8.19
N GLN A 111 5.48 -17.01 7.50
CA GLN A 111 6.73 -16.53 8.09
C GLN A 111 7.07 -15.11 7.61
N LEU A 112 8.04 -14.49 8.29
CA LEU A 112 8.56 -13.17 7.89
C LEU A 112 9.21 -13.23 6.50
N GLN A 113 9.92 -14.31 6.20
CA GLN A 113 10.57 -14.54 4.91
C GLN A 113 9.54 -14.58 3.77
N ASP A 114 8.44 -15.30 3.96
CA ASP A 114 7.33 -15.34 3.01
C ASP A 114 6.77 -13.91 2.77
N ALA A 115 6.61 -13.13 3.84
CA ALA A 115 6.16 -11.75 3.73
C ALA A 115 7.16 -10.82 3.03
N GLN A 116 8.46 -11.01 3.24
CA GLN A 116 9.53 -10.25 2.57
C GLN A 116 9.53 -10.50 1.06
N ILE A 117 9.39 -11.75 0.64
CA ILE A 117 9.30 -12.12 -0.78
C ILE A 117 8.10 -11.42 -1.43
N LEU A 118 6.91 -11.56 -0.84
CA LEU A 118 5.70 -10.95 -1.39
C LEU A 118 5.74 -9.42 -1.32
N HIS A 119 6.39 -8.84 -0.30
CA HIS A 119 6.62 -7.41 -0.19
C HIS A 119 7.51 -6.88 -1.31
N SER A 120 8.64 -7.55 -1.61
CA SER A 120 9.50 -7.17 -2.73
C SER A 120 8.74 -7.16 -4.05
N LEU A 121 7.95 -8.20 -4.33
CA LEU A 121 7.09 -8.26 -5.52
C LEU A 121 6.08 -7.09 -5.55
N ALA A 122 5.50 -6.72 -4.41
CA ALA A 122 4.59 -5.60 -4.30
C ALA A 122 5.28 -4.25 -4.60
N ILE A 123 6.47 -4.02 -4.05
CA ILE A 123 7.27 -2.81 -4.31
C ILE A 123 7.61 -2.69 -5.80
N ASP A 124 8.12 -3.77 -6.40
CA ASP A 124 8.47 -3.84 -7.82
C ASP A 124 7.24 -3.62 -8.72
N SER A 125 6.06 -3.99 -8.21
CA SER A 125 4.78 -3.80 -8.89
C SER A 125 4.14 -2.42 -8.66
N GLY A 126 4.83 -1.50 -7.97
CA GLY A 126 4.38 -0.11 -7.78
C GLY A 126 3.59 0.16 -6.51
N PHE A 127 3.52 -0.80 -5.58
CA PHE A 127 2.86 -0.66 -4.29
C PHE A 127 3.86 -0.22 -3.20
N ARG A 128 4.46 0.95 -3.37
CA ARG A 128 5.58 1.44 -2.54
C ARG A 128 5.24 1.69 -1.06
N ASN A 129 3.96 1.80 -0.72
CA ASN A 129 3.48 2.03 0.66
C ASN A 129 3.08 0.72 1.37
N SER A 130 3.46 -0.41 0.76
CA SER A 130 3.28 -1.72 1.34
C SER A 130 4.16 -1.89 2.57
N GLY A 131 3.62 -2.55 3.60
CA GLY A 131 4.33 -2.72 4.86
C GLY A 131 3.97 -4.04 5.54
N ILE A 132 4.93 -4.56 6.29
CA ILE A 132 4.78 -5.79 7.09
C ILE A 132 4.56 -5.40 8.55
N THR A 133 3.59 -6.02 9.19
CA THR A 133 3.35 -5.91 10.63
C THR A 133 3.49 -7.28 11.26
N VAL A 134 4.28 -7.38 12.32
CA VAL A 134 4.44 -8.61 13.12
C VAL A 134 3.64 -8.45 14.41
N GLY A 135 2.50 -9.14 14.47
CA GLY A 135 1.60 -9.12 15.61
C GLY A 135 2.02 -10.09 16.72
N LYS A 136 1.23 -10.07 17.80
CA LYS A 136 1.34 -11.03 18.91
C LYS A 136 1.27 -12.47 18.38
N ARG A 137 2.00 -13.39 19.03
CA ARG A 137 2.13 -14.81 18.62
C ARG A 137 2.79 -15.00 17.25
N GLY A 138 3.52 -14.00 16.74
CA GLY A 138 4.27 -14.12 15.48
C GLY A 138 3.39 -14.07 14.22
N LYS A 139 2.19 -13.48 14.30
CA LYS A 139 1.33 -13.28 13.13
C LYS A 139 1.93 -12.24 12.19
N THR A 140 2.44 -12.67 11.05
CA THR A 140 2.99 -11.77 10.03
C THR A 140 1.91 -11.35 9.05
N MET A 141 1.62 -10.05 9.02
CA MET A 141 0.60 -9.45 8.17
C MET A 141 1.26 -8.52 7.17
N LEU A 142 1.12 -8.79 5.87
CA LEU A 142 1.49 -7.87 4.80
C LEU A 142 0.27 -7.05 4.39
N ALA A 143 0.42 -5.74 4.34
CA ALA A 143 -0.54 -4.83 3.73
C ALA A 143 0.05 -4.27 2.44
N ILE A 144 -0.55 -4.60 1.30
CA ILE A 144 -0.18 -4.10 -0.02
C ILE A 144 -1.00 -2.85 -0.31
N ARG A 145 -0.30 -1.71 -0.48
CA ARG A 145 -0.90 -0.37 -0.62
C ARG A 145 -0.10 0.54 -1.55
N SER A 146 -0.76 1.56 -2.09
CA SER A 146 -0.14 2.59 -2.92
C SER A 146 -0.44 4.00 -2.40
N THR A 147 0.40 4.98 -2.75
CA THR A 147 0.11 6.43 -2.62
C THR A 147 -0.81 6.96 -3.71
N HIS A 148 -1.19 6.14 -4.67
CA HIS A 148 -1.99 6.54 -5.83
C HIS A 148 -3.44 6.83 -5.44
N GLY A 149 -3.70 8.02 -4.93
CA GLY A 149 -5.03 8.47 -4.50
C GLY A 149 -5.48 9.76 -5.18
N LEU A 150 -6.74 10.12 -4.94
CA LEU A 150 -7.33 11.44 -5.20
C LEU A 150 -8.31 11.71 -4.07
N GLU A 151 -8.32 12.90 -3.49
CA GLU A 151 -9.30 13.30 -2.49
C GLU A 151 -9.56 14.80 -2.66
N VAL A 152 -10.79 15.16 -3.05
CA VAL A 152 -11.15 16.53 -3.42
C VAL A 152 -12.52 16.89 -2.84
N PRO A 153 -12.62 17.97 -2.02
CA PRO A 153 -13.90 18.47 -1.56
C PRO A 153 -14.65 19.16 -2.71
N LEU A 154 -15.92 18.81 -2.89
CA LEU A 154 -16.80 19.34 -3.94
C LEU A 154 -17.88 20.28 -3.39
N SER A 155 -18.40 20.00 -2.19
CA SER A 155 -19.38 20.86 -1.53
C SER A 155 -18.93 21.28 -0.13
N ARG A 156 -19.52 22.37 0.36
CA ARG A 156 -19.38 22.84 1.72
C ARG A 156 -20.76 23.17 2.29
N LYS A 157 -21.15 22.52 3.38
CA LYS A 157 -22.48 22.66 4.01
C LYS A 157 -23.62 22.51 2.98
N GLY A 158 -23.54 21.49 2.13
CA GLY A 158 -24.51 21.20 1.07
C GLY A 158 -24.42 22.12 -0.16
N LYS A 159 -23.65 23.21 -0.13
CA LYS A 159 -23.45 24.08 -1.28
C LYS A 159 -22.33 23.56 -2.17
N LEU A 160 -22.61 23.29 -3.44
CA LEU A 160 -21.60 22.95 -4.43
C LEU A 160 -20.62 24.13 -4.62
N MET A 161 -19.33 23.85 -4.52
CA MET A 161 -18.25 24.84 -4.56
C MET A 161 -17.48 24.85 -5.89
N VAL A 162 -17.80 23.93 -6.80
CA VAL A 162 -17.09 23.69 -8.06
C VAL A 162 -18.05 23.72 -9.25
N THR A 163 -17.51 23.96 -10.45
CA THR A 163 -18.26 23.89 -11.70
C THR A 163 -18.41 22.45 -12.20
N GLU A 164 -19.39 22.20 -13.06
CA GLU A 164 -19.54 20.89 -13.72
C GLU A 164 -18.32 20.53 -14.57
N GLU A 165 -17.71 21.51 -15.25
CA GLU A 165 -16.47 21.33 -16.02
C GLU A 165 -15.32 20.83 -15.14
N TYR A 166 -15.19 21.36 -13.91
CA TYR A 166 -14.19 20.89 -12.97
C TYR A 166 -14.47 19.45 -12.52
N ILE A 167 -15.73 19.08 -12.33
CA ILE A 167 -16.13 17.69 -12.01
C ILE A 167 -15.74 16.75 -13.16
N GLU A 168 -15.98 17.13 -14.41
CA GLU A 168 -15.55 16.35 -15.58
C GLU A 168 -14.03 16.14 -15.61
N PHE A 169 -13.26 17.21 -15.36
CA PHE A 169 -11.81 17.14 -15.26
C PHE A 169 -11.35 16.18 -14.15
N LEU A 170 -11.95 16.27 -12.95
CA LEU A 170 -11.64 15.36 -11.85
C LEU A 170 -11.98 13.91 -12.17
N LEU A 171 -13.12 13.66 -12.83
CA LEU A 171 -13.50 12.31 -13.22
C LEU A 171 -12.57 11.71 -14.26
N LYS A 172 -12.10 12.52 -15.21
CA LYS A 172 -11.05 12.09 -16.15
C LYS A 172 -9.80 11.64 -15.39
N ILE A 173 -9.34 12.42 -14.39
CA ILE A 173 -8.19 12.04 -13.55
C ILE A 173 -8.49 10.78 -12.74
N ALA A 174 -9.65 10.69 -12.09
CA ALA A 174 -10.02 9.54 -11.27
C ALA A 174 -10.08 8.25 -12.09
N ASN A 175 -10.65 8.30 -13.30
CA ASN A 175 -10.72 7.17 -14.21
C ASN A 175 -9.34 6.78 -14.76
N GLN A 176 -8.48 7.75 -15.09
CA GLN A 176 -7.08 7.46 -15.44
C GLN A 176 -6.32 6.80 -14.27
N LYS A 177 -6.60 7.23 -13.04
CA LYS A 177 -6.00 6.61 -11.84
C LYS A 177 -6.51 5.18 -11.63
N MET A 178 -7.79 4.92 -11.87
CA MET A 178 -8.38 3.57 -11.84
C MET A 178 -7.70 2.64 -12.85
N GLU A 179 -7.51 3.11 -14.09
CA GLU A 179 -6.86 2.34 -15.15
C GLU A 179 -5.39 2.02 -14.82
N GLU A 180 -4.63 3.01 -14.35
CA GLU A 180 -3.25 2.78 -13.88
C GLU A 180 -3.20 1.80 -12.69
N ASN A 181 -4.18 1.87 -11.79
CA ASN A 181 -4.27 0.94 -10.67
C ASN A 181 -4.52 -0.50 -11.15
N LYS A 182 -5.37 -0.70 -12.16
CA LYS A 182 -5.59 -2.01 -12.78
C LYS A 182 -4.31 -2.59 -13.37
N LYS A 183 -3.54 -1.79 -14.11
CA LYS A 183 -2.22 -2.19 -14.65
C LYS A 183 -1.24 -2.62 -13.55
N ARG A 184 -1.27 -1.97 -12.39
CA ARG A 184 -0.43 -2.36 -11.24
C ARG A 184 -0.86 -3.69 -10.63
N ILE A 185 -2.17 -3.96 -10.56
CA ILE A 185 -2.70 -5.25 -10.11
C ILE A 185 -2.24 -6.36 -11.06
N GLU A 186 -2.39 -6.16 -12.37
CA GLU A 186 -1.94 -7.12 -13.40
C GLU A 186 -0.43 -7.37 -13.31
N ARG A 187 0.38 -6.32 -13.14
CA ARG A 187 1.82 -6.45 -12.94
C ARG A 187 2.16 -7.28 -11.69
N LEU A 188 1.49 -7.01 -10.56
CA LEU A 188 1.69 -7.77 -9.33
C LEU A 188 1.34 -9.25 -9.51
N TYR A 189 0.23 -9.53 -10.20
CA TYR A 189 -0.17 -10.88 -10.53
C TYR A 189 0.89 -11.60 -11.37
N ASN A 190 1.36 -10.98 -12.45
CA ASN A 190 2.38 -11.56 -13.33
C ASN A 190 3.72 -11.77 -12.61
N CYS A 191 4.16 -10.80 -11.80
CA CYS A 191 5.37 -10.94 -10.98
C CYS A 191 5.25 -12.09 -9.98
N LEU A 192 4.08 -12.27 -9.36
CA LEU A 192 3.82 -13.38 -8.46
C LEU A 192 3.82 -14.72 -9.20
N GLN A 193 3.14 -14.83 -10.34
CA GLN A 193 3.15 -16.05 -11.16
C GLN A 193 4.57 -16.47 -11.55
N HIS A 194 5.37 -15.54 -12.07
CA HIS A 194 6.75 -15.83 -12.48
C HIS A 194 7.66 -16.21 -11.30
N ALA A 195 7.47 -15.61 -10.12
CA ALA A 195 8.21 -15.99 -8.93
C ALA A 195 7.92 -17.46 -8.55
N LEU A 196 6.65 -17.86 -8.65
CA LEU A 196 6.20 -19.22 -8.34
C LEU A 196 6.69 -20.26 -9.37
N GLU A 197 6.72 -19.91 -10.66
CA GLU A 197 7.29 -20.75 -11.72
C GLU A 197 8.78 -21.03 -11.50
N LYS A 198 9.55 -20.00 -11.13
CA LYS A 198 10.98 -20.13 -10.84
C LYS A 198 11.25 -21.05 -9.66
N GLU A 199 10.44 -20.99 -8.60
CA GLU A 199 10.57 -21.90 -7.46
C GLU A 199 10.37 -23.37 -7.87
N ASN A 200 9.38 -23.65 -8.73
CA ASN A 200 9.12 -25.02 -9.22
C ASN A 200 10.30 -25.57 -10.04
N ILE A 201 10.89 -24.76 -10.93
CA ILE A 201 12.05 -25.16 -11.75
C ILE A 201 13.30 -25.40 -10.88
N THR A 202 13.48 -24.58 -9.83
CA THR A 202 14.63 -24.71 -8.94
C THR A 202 14.52 -25.95 -8.05
N ASN A 203 13.30 -26.32 -7.65
CA ASN A 203 13.01 -27.51 -6.85
C ASN A 203 13.05 -28.81 -7.68
N SER A 204 12.90 -28.74 -9.01
CA SER A 204 12.95 -29.90 -9.91
C SER A 204 14.36 -30.28 -10.41
N ARG A 205 15.39 -29.45 -10.15
CA ARG A 205 16.79 -29.76 -10.50
C ARG A 205 17.48 -30.51 -9.35
N PRO A 206 18.19 -31.63 -9.60
CA PRO A 206 18.99 -32.29 -8.56
C PRO A 206 20.02 -31.33 -7.99
N LYS A 207 20.11 -31.23 -6.66
CA LYS A 207 21.19 -30.50 -5.98
C LYS A 207 22.52 -31.23 -6.22
N GLU A 208 23.23 -30.89 -7.28
CA GLU A 208 24.64 -31.29 -7.41
C GLU A 208 25.46 -30.62 -6.31
N LYS A 209 26.16 -31.43 -5.52
CA LYS A 209 27.09 -31.00 -4.48
C LYS A 209 28.26 -30.26 -5.13
N ILE A 210 28.21 -28.94 -5.18
CA ILE A 210 29.41 -28.14 -5.45
C ILE A 210 30.27 -28.19 -4.18
N LYS A 211 31.39 -28.88 -4.29
CA LYS A 211 32.43 -28.99 -3.26
C LYS A 211 32.98 -27.59 -2.92
N ASP A 212 33.05 -27.32 -1.62
CA ASP A 212 33.84 -26.25 -1.04
C ASP A 212 35.26 -26.21 -1.63
N LYS A 213 35.64 -25.05 -2.17
CA LYS A 213 37.03 -24.63 -2.21
C LYS A 213 37.13 -23.22 -1.65
N ASN A 214 37.51 -23.17 -0.38
CA ASN A 214 38.13 -22.02 0.26
C ASN A 214 39.19 -21.39 -0.67
N LYS A 215 39.08 -20.09 -0.90
CA LYS A 215 40.25 -19.22 -1.11
C LYS A 215 40.00 -17.86 -0.47
N SER A 216 40.65 -17.67 0.67
CA SER A 216 40.91 -16.36 1.27
C SER A 216 41.85 -15.57 0.34
N SER A 217 41.57 -14.28 0.12
CA SER A 217 42.60 -13.25 -0.01
C SER A 217 42.01 -11.85 -0.16
N TYR A 218 42.12 -11.05 0.90
CA TYR A 218 42.55 -9.65 0.97
C TYR A 218 42.20 -8.64 -0.15
N THR A 219 41.44 -7.62 0.27
CA THR A 219 41.54 -6.17 -0.01
C THR A 219 41.90 -5.66 -1.42
N ARG A 220 41.03 -4.77 -1.95
CA ARG A 220 41.48 -3.60 -2.71
C ARG A 220 40.67 -2.35 -2.36
N LYS A 221 41.24 -1.50 -1.48
CA LYS A 221 40.89 -0.08 -1.31
C LYS A 221 41.05 0.63 -2.65
N LYS A 222 40.04 1.37 -3.11
CA LYS A 222 40.19 2.30 -4.25
C LYS A 222 40.45 3.70 -3.69
N LYS A 223 41.73 4.09 -3.73
CA LYS A 223 42.27 5.42 -3.43
C LYS A 223 41.91 6.34 -4.61
N ARG A 224 41.31 7.51 -4.35
CA ARG A 224 41.26 8.65 -5.29
C ARG A 224 41.86 9.84 -4.57
N ASN A 225 43.00 10.32 -5.06
CA ASN A 225 43.58 11.59 -4.65
C ASN A 225 43.16 12.70 -5.65
N PRO A 226 43.11 13.96 -5.21
CA PRO A 226 42.61 15.12 -5.94
C PRO A 226 43.72 15.91 -6.66
N GLU A 227 43.30 16.85 -7.52
CA GLU A 227 44.01 17.99 -8.19
C GLU A 227 43.59 18.02 -9.68
N GLU A 228 43.28 19.13 -10.36
CA GLU A 228 42.94 20.53 -10.06
C GLU A 228 42.61 21.15 -11.45
N ALA A 229 41.56 21.97 -11.59
CA ALA A 229 41.50 23.04 -12.61
C ALA A 229 40.30 23.96 -12.39
N HIS A 230 40.63 25.19 -12.01
CA HIS A 230 39.79 26.35 -11.75
C HIS A 230 38.94 26.87 -12.94
N SER A 231 37.77 27.43 -12.62
CA SER A 231 37.34 28.74 -13.16
C SER A 231 36.34 29.43 -12.20
N LYS A 232 36.75 30.61 -11.73
CA LYS A 232 36.09 31.68 -10.94
C LYS A 232 34.61 31.93 -11.31
N CYS A 233 33.73 32.52 -10.47
CA CYS A 233 33.90 33.78 -9.71
C CYS A 233 32.83 33.98 -8.60
N PHE A 234 33.22 34.80 -7.62
CA PHE A 234 32.57 35.40 -6.42
C PHE A 234 31.16 36.02 -6.65
N THR A 235 30.29 36.33 -5.67
CA THR A 235 30.41 36.92 -4.30
C THR A 235 29.24 36.45 -3.40
N GLU A 236 29.45 36.02 -2.15
CA GLU A 236 29.26 36.77 -0.86
C GLU A 236 27.94 37.57 -0.77
N GLU A 237 27.06 37.36 0.21
CA GLU A 237 27.23 37.79 1.61
C GLU A 237 26.65 36.83 2.68
N ASN A 238 27.46 36.56 3.71
CA ASN A 238 27.07 36.16 5.08
C ASN A 238 26.38 37.38 5.76
N VAL A 239 25.64 37.31 6.88
CA VAL A 239 26.08 36.91 8.22
C VAL A 239 24.86 36.85 9.18
N LYS A 240 24.78 35.82 10.04
CA LYS A 240 24.80 35.87 11.53
C LYS A 240 23.97 34.76 12.18
N GLU A 241 24.73 33.86 12.81
CA GLU A 241 24.33 32.95 13.88
C GLU A 241 23.60 33.68 15.02
N ARG A 242 22.62 33.02 15.61
CA ARG A 242 22.38 33.02 17.06
C ARG A 242 21.89 31.64 17.49
N GLU A 243 22.70 30.99 18.32
CA GLU A 243 22.30 29.93 19.23
C GLU A 243 21.25 30.49 20.21
N ASN A 244 20.27 29.65 20.56
CA ASN A 244 19.64 29.63 21.88
C ASN A 244 18.96 28.27 22.04
N ASP A 245 19.48 27.50 22.99
CA ASP A 245 18.77 26.45 23.71
C ASP A 245 17.47 27.02 24.31
N ASP A 246 16.37 26.29 24.18
CA ASP A 246 15.45 26.08 25.29
C ASP A 246 14.62 24.81 25.07
N ASP A 247 14.65 23.99 26.11
CA ASP A 247 14.10 22.66 26.32
C ASP A 247 12.56 22.65 26.49
N LEU A 248 12.02 21.43 26.68
CA LEU A 248 10.69 20.98 27.12
C LEU A 248 9.89 20.31 25.98
N GLY A 249 9.78 18.99 25.87
CA GLY A 249 10.10 17.89 26.77
C GLY A 249 9.08 16.77 26.51
N ILE A 250 9.53 15.52 26.39
CA ILE A 250 8.80 14.28 26.78
C ILE A 250 9.87 13.20 26.91
N SER A 251 10.20 12.89 28.15
CA SER A 251 10.98 11.74 28.58
C SER A 251 10.10 10.48 28.49
N VAL A 252 10.56 9.46 27.76
CA VAL A 252 10.15 8.07 27.99
C VAL A 252 11.39 7.18 27.85
N THR A 253 11.97 6.83 28.98
CA THR A 253 13.03 5.83 29.14
C THR A 253 12.50 4.44 28.79
N ILE A 254 13.08 3.79 27.77
CA ILE A 254 12.77 2.41 27.36
C ILE A 254 14.06 1.58 27.39
N PHE A 255 14.67 1.38 28.54
CA PHE A 255 15.54 0.22 28.79
C PHE A 255 15.47 -0.11 30.30
N PRO A 256 15.15 -1.36 30.68
CA PRO A 256 15.29 -1.80 32.06
C PRO A 256 16.73 -2.22 32.32
N GLU A 257 17.37 -1.59 33.30
CA GLU A 257 18.63 -2.04 33.89
C GLU A 257 18.39 -3.13 34.94
N ASP A 258 19.32 -4.10 34.92
CA ASP A 258 19.79 -4.97 35.99
C ASP A 258 19.07 -6.30 36.30
N TYR A 259 19.74 -7.40 35.89
CA TYR A 259 20.56 -8.24 36.79
C TYR A 259 21.82 -8.73 36.08
#